data_AF-A0A1I5XXX7-F1
#
_entry.id   AF-A0A1I5XXX7-F1
#
_cell.length_a   1.000
_cell.length_b   1.000
_cell.length_c   1.000
_cell.angle_alpha   90.00
_cell.angle_beta   90.00
_cell.angle_gamma   90.00
#
_symmetry.space_group_name_H-M   'P 1'
#
loop_
_entity.id
_entity.type
_entity.pdbx_description
1 polymer ?
#
loop_
_entity_poly.entity_id
_entity_poly.type
_entity_poly.pdbx_seq_one_letter_code
_entity_poly.pdbx_strand_id
1 'polypeptide(L)'
;MSSLTTPTKGSGFLEKQAATAATNVDQRYRVAKGLRHQLNKVFPTHWSFLLGEIALYSFILVILTGVYLTLFFDPSMEEVVYNGPFKNLQGMEMSRAFESTLEISFEVRGGLLIRQVHHWGAHIFVAAMMVHMFRIFFTGAFRRPREANWVIGALLLILGMFEGFFGYSLPDDLLSGIGIRATLSGIVLSVPVIGTWIHWALFGGEFPGTGEIIPRLYTLHILLIPGIMLALVAVHLALVWYQKHTQFPGVRRKETNVVGVRIMPVFALKAGAFFAVVTGAVVLMSGLFQINPIWNLGPYNPSQVSAGSQPDWYLAWADGILRIWPAWELYLGNYTVPPVFFAGAVGMPILFGLLIAYPFIERKLSKDTAHHNLLQRPRDVPVRTSLGVMAITFFMVLELSGFNDIIAYTFDISLNATTWMGRIGLLLGPPLAYFITYRICLGLQRADREVLEHGVETGIIKRLPHGEFIELHQPLGPVDEHGHPVPLEYQGAPVPKKMNKLGSAGQPVPGSLLTPDPAEETAALERARGNGHAEPGPGEGQIEQVPAGWRTPKPSGE
;
A
#
# COMPACT_ATOMS: atom_id res chain seq x y z
N MET A 1 7.75 19.18 43.46
CA MET A 1 6.58 18.47 42.90
C MET A 1 5.36 19.35 43.18
N SER A 2 4.53 19.62 42.17
CA SER A 2 3.31 20.44 42.32
C SER A 2 2.24 19.65 43.05
N SER A 3 1.50 20.29 43.96
CA SER A 3 0.39 19.69 44.74
C SER A 3 -0.74 19.15 43.86
N LEU A 4 -0.78 19.51 42.58
CA LEU A 4 -1.74 19.03 41.59
C LEU A 4 -1.44 17.63 41.03
N THR A 5 -0.27 17.05 41.37
CA THR A 5 0.17 15.74 40.86
C THR A 5 0.28 14.65 41.92
N THR A 6 -0.13 14.92 43.16
CA THR A 6 -0.10 13.93 44.24
C THR A 6 -1.39 13.10 44.18
N PRO A 7 -1.33 11.77 43.93
CA PRO A 7 -2.51 10.92 43.92
C PRO A 7 -3.23 10.98 45.28
N THR A 8 -4.53 11.30 45.27
CA THR A 8 -5.36 11.41 46.48
C THR A 8 -5.84 10.04 47.01
N LYS A 9 -5.54 8.94 46.31
CA LYS A 9 -5.80 7.56 46.73
C LYS A 9 -4.48 6.80 46.87
N GLY A 10 -4.37 5.97 47.91
CA GLY A 10 -3.21 5.08 48.09
C GLY A 10 -3.08 4.10 46.93
N SER A 11 -1.84 3.82 46.52
CA SER A 11 -1.58 2.96 45.36
C SER A 11 -2.14 1.55 45.57
N GLY A 12 -2.84 1.05 44.55
CA GLY A 12 -3.43 -0.29 44.57
C GLY A 12 -2.34 -1.37 44.62
N PHE A 13 -2.69 -2.59 45.04
CA PHE A 13 -1.74 -3.73 45.08
C PHE A 13 -1.05 -3.95 43.72
N LEU A 14 -1.81 -3.93 42.63
CA LEU A 14 -1.29 -4.08 41.26
C LEU A 14 -0.36 -2.93 40.87
N GLU A 15 -0.68 -1.70 41.28
CA GLU A 15 0.16 -0.52 41.01
C GLU A 15 1.49 -0.61 41.76
N LYS A 16 1.48 -1.07 43.03
CA LYS A 16 2.70 -1.29 43.82
C LYS A 16 3.57 -2.41 43.23
N GLN A 17 2.96 -3.50 42.77
CA GLN A 17 3.69 -4.57 42.09
C GLN A 17 4.30 -4.09 40.77
N ALA A 18 3.53 -3.36 39.96
CA ALA A 18 4.02 -2.78 38.70
C ALA A 18 5.18 -1.79 38.94
N ALA A 19 5.06 -0.92 39.96
CA ALA A 19 6.11 0.03 40.33
C ALA A 19 7.39 -0.69 40.81
N THR A 20 7.24 -1.72 41.65
CA THR A 20 8.37 -2.54 42.10
C THR A 20 9.05 -3.25 40.92
N ALA A 21 8.27 -3.84 40.01
CA ALA A 21 8.80 -4.50 38.81
C ALA A 21 9.53 -3.51 37.90
N ALA A 22 8.93 -2.34 37.63
CA ALA A 22 9.56 -1.29 36.83
C ALA A 22 10.86 -0.79 37.45
N THR A 23 10.89 -0.62 38.78
CA THR A 23 12.10 -0.23 39.52
C THR A 23 13.19 -1.29 39.41
N ASN A 24 12.85 -2.56 39.58
CA ASN A 24 13.80 -3.67 39.44
C ASN A 24 14.41 -3.75 38.03
N VAL A 25 13.59 -3.54 37.00
CA VAL A 25 14.05 -3.51 35.61
C VAL A 25 15.00 -2.33 35.38
N ASP A 26 14.65 -1.13 35.86
CA ASP A 26 15.47 0.05 35.65
C ASP A 26 16.79 0.01 36.45
N GLN A 27 16.79 -0.58 37.66
CA GLN A 27 18.01 -0.80 38.43
C GLN A 27 19.00 -1.73 37.71
N ARG A 28 18.51 -2.75 37.00
CA ARG A 28 19.34 -3.74 36.29
C ARG A 28 19.80 -3.26 34.92
N TYR A 29 18.90 -2.66 34.14
CA TYR A 29 19.14 -2.37 32.72
C TYR A 29 19.19 -0.87 32.39
N ARG A 30 18.81 0.02 33.31
CA ARG A 30 18.80 1.48 33.15
C ARG A 30 18.11 1.96 31.86
N VAL A 31 17.00 1.32 31.52
CA VAL A 31 16.28 1.51 30.25
C VAL A 31 15.41 2.76 30.22
N ALA A 32 15.10 3.39 31.36
CA ALA A 32 14.13 4.48 31.45
C ALA A 32 14.45 5.67 30.52
N LYS A 33 15.72 6.08 30.42
CA LYS A 33 16.13 7.21 29.55
C LYS A 33 15.89 6.89 28.07
N GLY A 34 16.28 5.70 27.62
CA GLY A 34 16.09 5.25 26.24
C GLY A 34 14.61 5.08 25.92
N LEU A 35 13.87 4.41 26.80
CA LEU A 35 12.43 4.19 26.65
C LEU A 35 11.67 5.52 26.58
N ARG A 36 11.96 6.48 27.48
CA ARG A 36 11.31 7.80 27.46
C ARG A 36 11.52 8.54 26.14
N HIS A 37 12.70 8.44 25.52
CA HIS A 37 12.95 9.03 24.22
C HIS A 37 12.06 8.40 23.13
N GLN A 38 11.92 7.06 23.16
CA GLN A 38 11.07 6.35 22.21
C GLN A 38 9.58 6.65 22.40
N LEU A 39 9.08 6.62 23.64
CA LEU A 39 7.66 6.85 23.92
C LEU A 39 7.21 8.28 23.59
N ASN A 40 8.12 9.26 23.67
CA ASN A 40 7.83 10.66 23.32
C ASN A 40 8.02 10.99 21.84
N LYS A 41 8.44 10.02 21.04
CA LYS A 41 8.63 10.23 19.61
C LYS A 41 7.30 10.56 18.93
N VAL A 42 7.36 11.48 17.96
CA VAL A 42 6.19 12.03 17.28
C VAL A 42 6.07 11.41 15.88
N PHE A 43 4.87 10.96 15.55
CA PHE A 43 4.47 10.51 14.22
C PHE A 43 3.37 11.42 13.66
N PRO A 44 3.48 11.88 12.40
CA PRO A 44 2.39 12.62 11.77
C PRO A 44 1.17 11.74 11.54
N THR A 45 -0.02 12.35 11.51
CA THR A 45 -1.32 11.64 11.58
C THR A 45 -2.03 11.47 10.24
N HIS A 46 -1.35 11.69 9.12
CA HIS A 46 -1.97 11.58 7.80
C HIS A 46 -2.31 10.11 7.47
N TRP A 47 -3.51 9.86 6.94
CA TRP A 47 -4.02 8.50 6.68
C TRP A 47 -3.09 7.66 5.78
N SER A 48 -2.47 8.29 4.77
CA SER A 48 -1.57 7.60 3.84
C SER A 48 -0.27 7.10 4.49
N PHE A 49 -0.02 7.45 5.75
CA PHE A 49 1.14 6.98 6.49
C PHE A 49 0.90 5.59 7.08
N LEU A 50 -0.36 5.20 7.25
CA LEU A 50 -0.78 3.88 7.72
C LEU A 50 -0.68 2.79 6.64
N LEU A 51 -0.53 3.17 5.36
CA LEU A 51 -0.47 2.20 4.25
C LEU A 51 0.72 1.23 4.37
N GLY A 52 1.85 1.70 4.92
CA GLY A 52 2.99 0.82 5.20
C GLY A 52 2.77 -0.09 6.41
N GLU A 53 1.93 0.34 7.35
CA GLU A 53 1.55 -0.49 8.51
C GLU A 53 0.67 -1.66 8.08
N ILE A 54 -0.20 -1.49 7.07
CA ILE A 54 -0.99 -2.60 6.51
C ILE A 54 -0.06 -3.72 6.04
N ALA A 55 1.01 -3.39 5.29
CA ALA A 55 1.98 -4.37 4.83
C ALA A 55 2.72 -5.06 5.98
N LEU A 56 3.11 -4.32 7.02
CA LEU A 56 3.74 -4.90 8.21
C LEU A 56 2.78 -5.85 8.96
N TYR A 57 1.52 -5.46 9.08
CA TYR A 57 0.50 -6.20 9.81
C TYR A 57 0.10 -7.49 9.10
N SER A 58 -0.09 -7.43 7.77
CA SER A 58 -0.30 -8.62 6.96
C SER A 58 0.94 -9.51 6.95
N PHE A 59 2.16 -8.96 6.95
CA PHE A 59 3.39 -9.77 7.04
C PHE A 59 3.46 -10.56 8.35
N ILE A 60 3.15 -9.92 9.49
CA ILE A 60 3.06 -10.61 10.79
C ILE A 60 2.00 -11.71 10.74
N LEU A 61 0.83 -11.43 10.16
CA LEU A 61 -0.26 -12.39 10.04
C LEU A 61 0.13 -13.61 9.18
N VAL A 62 0.80 -13.38 8.04
CA VAL A 62 1.29 -14.44 7.14
C VAL A 62 2.36 -15.28 7.85
N ILE A 63 3.28 -14.68 8.61
CA ILE A 63 4.24 -15.44 9.43
C ILE A 63 3.51 -16.33 10.45
N LEU A 64 2.57 -15.77 11.22
CA LEU A 64 1.87 -16.52 12.27
C LEU A 64 1.06 -17.69 11.70
N THR A 65 0.35 -17.46 10.60
CA THR A 65 -0.41 -18.52 9.91
C THR A 65 0.50 -19.50 9.18
N GLY A 66 1.61 -19.04 8.62
CA GLY A 66 2.60 -19.89 7.96
C GLY A 66 3.24 -20.86 8.94
N VAL A 67 3.68 -20.38 10.11
CA VAL A 67 4.20 -21.23 11.18
C VAL A 67 3.19 -22.31 11.57
N TYR A 68 1.90 -21.99 11.64
CA TYR A 68 0.88 -23.02 11.87
C TYR A 68 0.81 -24.05 10.75
N LEU A 69 0.79 -23.62 9.49
CA LEU A 69 0.71 -24.52 8.32
C LEU A 69 1.94 -25.42 8.19
N THR A 70 3.14 -24.94 8.54
CA THR A 70 4.37 -25.76 8.52
C THR A 70 4.33 -26.98 9.43
N LEU A 71 3.42 -27.03 10.41
CA LEU A 71 3.26 -28.18 11.30
C LEU A 71 2.50 -29.34 10.65
N PHE A 72 1.80 -29.09 9.54
CA PHE A 72 0.92 -30.05 8.86
C PHE A 72 1.31 -30.33 7.40
N PHE A 73 2.06 -29.42 6.76
CA PHE A 73 2.44 -29.56 5.36
C PHE A 73 3.68 -30.45 5.18
N ASP A 74 3.59 -31.42 4.28
CA ASP A 74 4.69 -32.31 3.91
C ASP A 74 5.18 -31.96 2.48
N PRO A 75 6.38 -31.39 2.30
CA PRO A 75 6.86 -30.91 0.99
C PRO A 75 7.34 -32.02 0.04
N SER A 76 7.09 -33.29 0.34
CA SER A 76 7.56 -34.42 -0.47
C SER A 76 6.83 -34.52 -1.82
N MET A 77 7.58 -34.92 -2.85
CA MET A 77 7.07 -35.25 -4.20
C MET A 77 6.91 -36.77 -4.39
N GLU A 78 6.91 -37.54 -3.30
CA GLU A 78 6.56 -38.96 -3.34
C GLU A 78 5.16 -39.15 -3.91
N GLU A 79 5.01 -40.07 -4.86
CA GLU A 79 3.73 -40.41 -5.47
C GLU A 79 2.92 -41.28 -4.51
N VAL A 80 1.74 -40.78 -4.14
CA VAL A 80 0.82 -41.40 -3.19
C VAL A 80 -0.58 -41.46 -3.80
N VAL A 81 -1.36 -42.47 -3.40
CA VAL A 81 -2.75 -42.62 -3.81
C VAL A 81 -3.66 -42.02 -2.76
N TYR A 82 -4.49 -41.06 -3.14
CA TYR A 82 -5.39 -40.39 -2.20
C TYR A 82 -6.50 -41.30 -1.69
N ASN A 83 -6.56 -41.45 -0.37
CA ASN A 83 -7.59 -42.22 0.33
C ASN A 83 -8.41 -41.37 1.31
N GLY A 84 -8.32 -40.04 1.22
CA GLY A 84 -8.99 -39.12 2.13
C GLY A 84 -10.49 -38.91 1.87
N PRO A 85 -11.13 -37.96 2.59
CA PRO A 85 -12.58 -37.77 2.59
C PRO A 85 -13.15 -37.14 1.31
N PHE A 86 -12.32 -36.49 0.49
CA PHE A 86 -12.80 -35.79 -0.70
C PHE A 86 -12.99 -36.75 -1.89
N LYS A 87 -14.24 -37.23 -2.07
CA LYS A 87 -14.59 -38.31 -3.01
C LYS A 87 -14.10 -38.14 -4.45
N ASN A 88 -14.08 -36.91 -4.98
CA ASN A 88 -13.74 -36.70 -6.39
C ASN A 88 -12.27 -36.99 -6.73
N LEU A 89 -11.39 -37.07 -5.72
CA LEU A 89 -9.96 -37.32 -5.92
C LEU A 89 -9.54 -38.71 -5.40
N GLN A 90 -10.47 -39.52 -4.89
CA GLN A 90 -10.16 -40.85 -4.33
C GLN A 90 -9.59 -41.79 -5.40
N GLY A 91 -8.50 -42.48 -5.05
CA GLY A 91 -7.83 -43.43 -5.94
C GLY A 91 -6.95 -42.78 -7.00
N MET A 92 -6.78 -41.45 -6.99
CA MET A 92 -5.85 -40.77 -7.87
C MET A 92 -4.46 -40.70 -7.28
N GLU A 93 -3.45 -40.86 -8.14
CA GLU A 93 -2.05 -40.60 -7.82
C GLU A 93 -1.80 -39.09 -7.74
N MET A 94 -1.08 -38.67 -6.71
CA MET A 94 -0.71 -37.27 -6.44
C MET A 94 0.62 -37.20 -5.69
N SER A 95 1.23 -36.03 -5.61
CA SER A 95 2.35 -35.80 -4.71
C SER A 95 1.88 -35.76 -3.26
N ARG A 96 2.75 -36.20 -2.34
CA ARG A 96 2.53 -36.08 -0.88
C ARG A 96 2.31 -34.61 -0.45
N ALA A 97 2.90 -33.65 -1.16
CA ALA A 97 2.63 -32.22 -1.01
C ALA A 97 1.16 -31.85 -1.28
N PHE A 98 0.59 -32.35 -2.37
CA PHE A 98 -0.81 -32.12 -2.68
C PHE A 98 -1.73 -32.83 -1.67
N GLU A 99 -1.43 -34.08 -1.30
CA GLU A 99 -2.19 -34.84 -0.30
C GLU A 99 -2.22 -34.13 1.06
N SER A 100 -1.07 -33.74 1.62
CA SER A 100 -1.01 -33.04 2.91
C SER A 100 -1.72 -31.69 2.86
N THR A 101 -1.78 -31.02 1.70
CA THR A 101 -2.58 -29.81 1.54
C THR A 101 -4.09 -30.08 1.56
N LEU A 102 -4.54 -31.22 1.04
CA LEU A 102 -5.92 -31.67 1.18
C LEU A 102 -6.25 -32.04 2.62
N GLU A 103 -5.34 -32.69 3.34
CA GLU A 103 -5.48 -32.99 4.78
C GLU A 103 -5.67 -31.70 5.59
N ILE A 104 -4.85 -30.67 5.36
CA ILE A 104 -5.02 -29.34 5.97
C ILE A 104 -6.42 -28.76 5.66
N SER A 105 -6.89 -28.96 4.43
CA SER A 105 -8.14 -28.36 3.97
C SER A 105 -9.39 -29.07 4.51
N PHE A 106 -9.36 -30.39 4.68
CA PHE A 106 -10.56 -31.16 5.00
C PHE A 106 -10.51 -31.91 6.34
N GLU A 107 -9.33 -32.22 6.87
CA GLU A 107 -9.17 -33.08 8.05
C GLU A 107 -8.74 -32.30 9.29
N VAL A 108 -7.96 -31.22 9.12
CA VAL A 108 -7.56 -30.34 10.22
C VAL A 108 -8.70 -29.38 10.58
N ARG A 109 -9.16 -29.40 11.83
CA ARG A 109 -10.22 -28.51 12.32
C ARG A 109 -9.81 -27.04 12.19
N GLY A 110 -10.46 -26.32 11.28
CA GLY A 110 -10.14 -24.91 10.98
C GLY A 110 -8.91 -24.73 10.09
N GLY A 111 -8.30 -25.81 9.59
CA GLY A 111 -7.12 -25.75 8.73
C GLY A 111 -7.38 -25.01 7.42
N LEU A 112 -8.52 -25.25 6.77
CA LEU A 112 -8.93 -24.50 5.57
C LEU A 112 -9.01 -22.99 5.83
N LEU A 113 -9.59 -22.57 6.96
CA LEU A 113 -9.67 -21.15 7.30
C LEU A 113 -8.27 -20.54 7.43
N ILE A 114 -7.36 -21.19 8.18
CA ILE A 114 -6.00 -20.69 8.36
C ILE A 114 -5.24 -20.65 7.02
N ARG A 115 -5.40 -21.66 6.16
CA ARG A 115 -4.83 -21.67 4.81
C ARG A 115 -5.35 -20.50 3.96
N GLN A 116 -6.65 -20.21 4.03
CA GLN A 116 -7.24 -19.06 3.32
C GLN A 116 -6.79 -17.72 3.91
N VAL A 117 -6.67 -17.60 5.24
CA VAL A 117 -6.10 -16.40 5.91
C VAL A 117 -4.66 -16.18 5.49
N HIS A 118 -3.88 -17.25 5.36
CA HIS A 118 -2.51 -17.17 4.87
C HIS A 118 -2.46 -16.63 3.44
N HIS A 119 -3.26 -17.20 2.52
CA HIS A 119 -3.29 -16.79 1.12
C HIS A 119 -3.84 -15.37 0.92
N TRP A 120 -4.98 -15.02 1.54
CA TRP A 120 -5.49 -13.64 1.52
C TRP A 120 -4.54 -12.66 2.20
N GLY A 121 -3.88 -13.09 3.28
CA GLY A 121 -2.84 -12.34 3.96
C GLY A 121 -1.68 -12.00 3.01
N ALA A 122 -1.22 -12.95 2.20
CA ALA A 122 -0.19 -12.75 1.19
C ALA A 122 -0.65 -11.76 0.09
N HIS A 123 -1.89 -11.87 -0.38
CA HIS A 123 -2.45 -10.91 -1.35
C HIS A 123 -2.50 -9.48 -0.80
N ILE A 124 -3.02 -9.31 0.42
CA ILE A 124 -3.10 -8.00 1.08
C ILE A 124 -1.69 -7.46 1.37
N PHE A 125 -0.75 -8.34 1.71
CA PHE A 125 0.65 -7.96 1.94
C PHE A 125 1.29 -7.34 0.70
N VAL A 126 1.24 -8.03 -0.45
CA VAL A 126 1.82 -7.50 -1.69
C VAL A 126 1.06 -6.27 -2.19
N ALA A 127 -0.28 -6.27 -2.09
CA ALA A 127 -1.12 -5.13 -2.45
C ALA A 127 -0.77 -3.89 -1.62
N ALA A 128 -0.64 -4.05 -0.30
CA ALA A 128 -0.27 -2.98 0.61
C ALA A 128 1.14 -2.44 0.31
N MET A 129 2.11 -3.31 -0.01
CA MET A 129 3.43 -2.87 -0.44
C MET A 129 3.39 -2.05 -1.73
N MET A 130 2.60 -2.47 -2.74
CA MET A 130 2.44 -1.70 -3.98
C MET A 130 1.78 -0.35 -3.74
N VAL A 131 0.68 -0.31 -2.98
CA VAL A 131 -0.01 0.94 -2.63
C VAL A 131 0.88 1.86 -1.79
N HIS A 132 1.66 1.29 -0.85
CA HIS A 132 2.65 2.02 -0.08
C HIS A 132 3.75 2.59 -0.99
N MET A 133 4.29 1.81 -1.92
CA MET A 133 5.27 2.24 -2.90
C MET A 133 4.72 3.41 -3.73
N PHE A 134 3.48 3.33 -4.22
CA PHE A 134 2.83 4.44 -4.94
C PHE A 134 2.77 5.70 -4.08
N ARG A 135 2.38 5.59 -2.80
CA ARG A 135 2.41 6.71 -1.87
C ARG A 135 3.81 7.31 -1.79
N ILE A 136 4.85 6.51 -1.63
CA ILE A 136 6.24 6.99 -1.52
C ILE A 136 6.71 7.66 -2.82
N PHE A 137 6.38 7.06 -3.96
CA PHE A 137 6.71 7.57 -5.29
C PHE A 137 6.05 8.92 -5.56
N PHE A 138 4.71 9.00 -5.48
CA PHE A 138 3.97 10.21 -5.82
C PHE A 138 4.26 11.38 -4.87
N THR A 139 4.48 11.08 -3.58
CA THR A 139 4.80 12.11 -2.57
C THR A 139 6.28 12.51 -2.51
N GLY A 140 7.14 11.82 -3.28
CA GLY A 140 8.58 12.10 -3.31
C GLY A 140 9.29 11.77 -2.00
N ALA A 141 8.76 10.80 -1.24
CA ALA A 141 9.28 10.42 0.08
C ALA A 141 10.59 9.62 0.03
N PHE A 142 11.01 9.17 -1.17
CA PHE A 142 12.28 8.47 -1.42
C PHE A 142 13.47 9.42 -1.60
N ARG A 143 13.24 10.72 -1.81
CA ARG A 143 14.32 11.70 -2.02
C ARG A 143 15.22 11.78 -0.78
N ARG A 144 16.42 12.33 -0.96
CA ARG A 144 17.42 12.48 0.12
C ARG A 144 16.76 12.97 1.42
N PRO A 145 16.94 12.29 2.56
CA PRO A 145 17.93 11.24 2.87
C PRO A 145 17.48 9.77 2.67
N ARG A 146 16.33 9.51 2.03
CA ARG A 146 15.64 8.19 2.11
C ARG A 146 15.84 7.28 0.89
N GLU A 147 16.84 7.56 0.06
CA GLU A 147 17.15 6.78 -1.15
C GLU A 147 17.44 5.30 -0.82
N ALA A 148 18.22 5.03 0.24
CA ALA A 148 18.50 3.66 0.68
C ALA A 148 17.24 2.92 1.18
N ASN A 149 16.32 3.66 1.84
CA ASN A 149 15.07 3.07 2.33
C ASN A 149 14.15 2.66 1.16
N TRP A 150 14.19 3.40 0.04
CA TRP A 150 13.51 3.01 -1.20
C TRP A 150 14.09 1.73 -1.78
N VAL A 151 15.41 1.61 -1.89
CA VAL A 151 16.05 0.39 -2.41
C VAL A 151 15.66 -0.83 -1.59
N ILE A 152 15.72 -0.73 -0.25
CA ILE A 152 15.28 -1.81 0.65
C ILE A 152 13.79 -2.13 0.44
N GLY A 153 12.94 -1.11 0.34
CA GLY A 153 11.51 -1.30 0.08
C GLY A 153 11.21 -1.95 -1.27
N ALA A 154 11.95 -1.58 -2.32
CA ALA A 154 11.84 -2.19 -3.64
C ALA A 154 12.28 -3.66 -3.63
N LEU A 155 13.37 -3.98 -2.93
CA LEU A 155 13.81 -5.37 -2.72
C LEU A 155 12.77 -6.16 -1.93
N LEU A 156 12.16 -5.59 -0.89
CA LEU A 156 11.07 -6.24 -0.15
C LEU A 156 9.86 -6.55 -1.04
N LEU A 157 9.49 -5.65 -1.94
CA LEU A 157 8.41 -5.89 -2.91
C LEU A 157 8.76 -7.04 -3.86
N ILE A 158 9.98 -7.03 -4.42
CA ILE A 158 10.44 -8.09 -5.32
C ILE A 158 10.47 -9.44 -4.59
N LEU A 159 11.04 -9.48 -3.39
CA LEU A 159 11.06 -10.67 -2.55
C LEU A 159 9.64 -11.14 -2.21
N GLY A 160 8.72 -10.24 -1.87
CA GLY A 160 7.33 -10.60 -1.59
C GLY A 160 6.57 -11.17 -2.79
N MET A 161 6.84 -10.69 -4.02
CA MET A 161 6.28 -11.28 -5.23
C MET A 161 6.79 -12.72 -5.46
N PHE A 162 8.11 -12.93 -5.33
CA PHE A 162 8.69 -14.27 -5.48
C PHE A 162 8.35 -15.21 -4.31
N GLU A 163 8.22 -14.67 -3.10
CA GLU A 163 7.85 -15.45 -1.92
C GLU A 163 6.41 -15.95 -2.02
N GLY A 164 5.47 -15.10 -2.46
CA GLY A 164 4.10 -15.51 -2.76
C GLY A 164 4.04 -16.56 -3.86
N PHE A 165 4.84 -16.38 -4.91
CA PHE A 165 4.99 -17.36 -5.99
C PHE A 165 5.43 -18.74 -5.50
N PHE A 166 6.49 -18.78 -4.68
CA PHE A 166 6.95 -20.03 -4.09
C PHE A 166 5.90 -20.63 -3.17
N GLY A 167 5.14 -19.81 -2.44
CA GLY A 167 4.08 -20.26 -1.52
C GLY A 167 2.93 -20.98 -2.22
N TYR A 168 2.29 -20.37 -3.22
CA TYR A 168 1.19 -21.02 -3.94
C TYR A 168 1.67 -22.17 -4.85
N SER A 169 2.98 -22.27 -5.09
CA SER A 169 3.61 -23.39 -5.81
C SER A 169 3.84 -24.63 -4.95
N LEU A 170 3.81 -24.52 -3.62
CA LEU A 170 4.05 -25.65 -2.73
C LEU A 170 3.00 -26.77 -2.80
N PRO A 171 1.69 -26.49 -2.91
CA PRO A 171 0.68 -27.54 -2.98
C PRO A 171 0.79 -28.47 -4.18
N ASP A 172 1.55 -28.11 -5.23
CA ASP A 172 1.70 -28.92 -6.44
C ASP A 172 0.37 -29.29 -7.11
N ASP A 173 -0.55 -28.32 -7.15
CA ASP A 173 -1.78 -28.41 -7.92
C ASP A 173 -1.53 -28.15 -9.42
N LEU A 174 -2.49 -28.54 -10.27
CA LEU A 174 -2.33 -28.44 -11.71
C LEU A 174 -2.00 -27.00 -12.19
N LEU A 175 -2.63 -25.98 -11.60
CA LEU A 175 -2.43 -24.57 -11.99
C LEU A 175 -1.03 -24.10 -11.59
N SER A 176 -0.62 -24.40 -10.36
CA SER A 176 0.69 -23.97 -9.86
C SER A 176 1.85 -24.69 -10.55
N GLY A 177 1.73 -25.98 -10.87
CA GLY A 177 2.76 -26.72 -11.60
C GLY A 177 2.96 -26.22 -13.05
N ILE A 178 1.90 -25.77 -13.73
CA ILE A 178 2.04 -25.06 -15.03
C ILE A 178 2.78 -23.74 -14.84
N GLY A 179 2.49 -23.02 -13.76
CA GLY A 179 3.22 -21.81 -13.36
C GLY A 179 4.72 -22.07 -13.24
N ILE A 180 5.13 -23.09 -12.47
CA ILE A 180 6.54 -23.51 -12.32
C ILE A 180 7.15 -23.87 -13.68
N ARG A 181 6.41 -24.60 -14.53
CA ARG A 181 6.87 -24.96 -15.88
C ARG A 181 7.13 -23.72 -16.74
N ALA A 182 6.23 -22.74 -16.72
CA ALA A 182 6.36 -21.53 -17.52
C ALA A 182 7.48 -20.61 -17.01
N THR A 183 7.50 -20.31 -15.71
CA THR A 183 8.40 -19.29 -15.14
C THR A 183 9.75 -19.86 -14.68
N LEU A 184 9.77 -20.91 -13.86
CA LEU A 184 11.02 -21.47 -13.33
C LEU A 184 11.75 -22.39 -14.30
N SER A 185 11.04 -23.09 -15.18
CA SER A 185 11.69 -23.89 -16.21
C SER A 185 11.88 -23.10 -17.51
N GLY A 186 10.79 -22.57 -18.09
CA GLY A 186 10.81 -21.88 -19.38
C GLY A 186 11.72 -20.64 -19.42
N ILE A 187 11.57 -19.69 -18.48
CA ILE A 187 12.39 -18.47 -18.45
C ILE A 187 13.86 -18.80 -18.16
N VAL A 188 14.14 -19.72 -17.23
CA VAL A 188 15.52 -20.08 -16.87
C VAL A 188 16.23 -20.74 -18.05
N LEU A 189 15.58 -21.69 -18.74
CA LEU A 189 16.14 -22.32 -19.94
C LEU A 189 16.35 -21.34 -21.09
N SER A 190 15.58 -20.25 -21.14
CA SER A 190 15.73 -19.23 -22.19
C SER A 190 17.05 -18.45 -22.11
N VAL A 191 17.74 -18.45 -20.97
CA VAL A 191 18.98 -17.70 -20.76
C VAL A 191 20.12 -18.32 -21.58
N PRO A 192 20.70 -17.58 -22.54
CA PRO A 192 21.83 -18.08 -23.32
C PRO A 192 23.03 -18.42 -22.42
N VAL A 193 23.86 -19.37 -22.87
CA VAL A 193 25.09 -19.81 -22.20
C VAL A 193 24.88 -20.62 -20.91
N ILE A 194 24.14 -20.09 -19.94
CA ILE A 194 24.04 -20.66 -18.59
C ILE A 194 22.65 -21.22 -18.24
N GLY A 195 21.62 -20.99 -19.06
CA GLY A 195 20.22 -21.36 -18.74
C GLY A 195 20.03 -22.84 -18.44
N THR A 196 20.59 -23.73 -19.26
CA THR A 196 20.56 -25.19 -19.01
C THR A 196 21.24 -25.54 -17.69
N TRP A 197 22.41 -24.97 -17.39
CA TRP A 197 23.14 -25.24 -16.15
C TRP A 197 22.36 -24.80 -14.91
N ILE A 198 21.73 -23.61 -14.95
CA ILE A 198 20.90 -23.12 -13.86
C ILE A 198 19.65 -23.97 -13.70
N HIS A 199 18.99 -24.35 -14.80
CA HIS A 199 17.81 -25.22 -14.75
C HIS A 199 18.13 -26.55 -14.06
N TRP A 200 19.19 -27.24 -14.50
CA TRP A 200 19.59 -28.52 -13.91
C TRP A 200 20.04 -28.35 -12.45
N ALA A 201 20.69 -27.25 -12.10
CA ALA A 201 21.01 -26.93 -10.70
C ALA A 201 19.75 -26.72 -9.85
N LEU A 202 18.71 -26.08 -10.40
CA LEU A 202 17.47 -25.78 -9.70
C LEU A 202 16.57 -27.01 -9.52
N PHE A 203 16.40 -27.83 -10.56
CA PHE A 203 15.50 -28.98 -10.56
C PHE A 203 16.17 -30.32 -10.22
N GLY A 204 17.50 -30.39 -10.28
CA GLY A 204 18.24 -31.66 -10.12
C GLY A 204 18.10 -32.62 -11.31
N GLY A 205 17.43 -32.22 -12.38
CA GLY A 205 17.15 -33.04 -13.55
C GLY A 205 16.25 -32.33 -14.57
N GLU A 206 15.62 -33.11 -15.44
CA GLU A 206 14.54 -32.64 -16.31
C GLU A 206 13.28 -32.35 -15.47
N PHE A 207 12.53 -31.30 -15.84
CA PHE A 207 11.27 -30.98 -15.19
C PHE A 207 10.24 -32.12 -15.38
N PRO A 208 9.44 -32.51 -14.35
CA PRO A 208 9.24 -31.87 -13.04
C PRO A 208 10.35 -32.14 -11.99
N GLY A 209 11.35 -32.95 -12.31
CA GLY A 209 12.48 -33.29 -11.44
C GLY A 209 12.30 -34.63 -10.72
N THR A 210 13.34 -35.08 -10.02
CA THR A 210 13.34 -36.34 -9.23
C THR A 210 12.84 -36.12 -7.79
N GLY A 211 11.94 -35.15 -7.59
CA GLY A 211 11.33 -34.83 -6.30
C GLY A 211 11.98 -33.71 -5.48
N GLU A 212 12.99 -33.02 -6.03
CA GLU A 212 13.78 -32.01 -5.32
C GLU A 212 13.16 -30.60 -5.31
N ILE A 213 12.30 -30.28 -6.28
CA ILE A 213 11.84 -28.90 -6.50
C ILE A 213 10.96 -28.38 -5.37
N ILE A 214 9.92 -29.11 -4.96
CA ILE A 214 9.01 -28.67 -3.89
C ILE A 214 9.73 -28.56 -2.53
N PRO A 215 10.58 -29.52 -2.10
CA PRO A 215 11.40 -29.35 -0.90
C PRO A 215 12.33 -28.11 -0.93
N ARG A 216 12.90 -27.79 -2.09
CA ARG A 216 13.72 -26.57 -2.26
C ARG A 216 12.87 -25.31 -2.16
N LEU A 217 11.73 -25.26 -2.86
CA LEU A 217 10.79 -24.15 -2.77
C LEU A 217 10.28 -23.98 -1.33
N TYR A 218 10.01 -25.08 -0.63
CA TYR A 218 9.61 -25.06 0.78
C TYR A 218 10.68 -24.41 1.65
N THR A 219 11.94 -24.83 1.51
CA THR A 219 13.07 -24.24 2.25
C THR A 219 13.25 -22.74 1.95
N LEU A 220 13.10 -22.34 0.68
CA LEU A 220 13.16 -20.94 0.27
C LEU A 220 11.99 -20.13 0.87
N HIS A 221 10.78 -20.68 0.82
CA HIS A 221 9.54 -20.03 1.21
C HIS A 221 9.36 -19.91 2.72
N ILE A 222 9.81 -20.88 3.54
CA ILE A 222 9.61 -20.80 5.00
C ILE A 222 10.77 -20.12 5.74
N LEU A 223 12.00 -20.28 5.25
CA LEU A 223 13.20 -19.92 6.00
C LEU A 223 13.99 -18.81 5.32
N LEU A 224 14.50 -19.08 4.11
CA LEU A 224 15.52 -18.21 3.51
C LEU A 224 14.94 -16.84 3.17
N ILE A 225 13.84 -16.80 2.42
CA ILE A 225 13.27 -15.54 1.93
C ILE A 225 12.56 -14.80 3.07
N PRO A 226 11.67 -15.40 3.88
CA PRO A 226 11.11 -14.69 5.04
C PRO A 226 12.17 -14.23 6.03
N GLY A 227 13.25 -14.99 6.23
CA GLY A 227 14.38 -14.59 7.08
C GLY A 227 15.08 -13.33 6.56
N ILE A 228 15.37 -13.29 5.25
CA ILE A 228 15.92 -12.10 4.59
C ILE A 228 14.93 -10.93 4.68
N MET A 229 13.64 -11.16 4.41
CA MET A 229 12.60 -10.14 4.47
C MET A 229 12.44 -9.58 5.88
N LEU A 230 12.47 -10.42 6.91
CA LEU A 230 12.41 -9.99 8.31
C LEU A 230 13.60 -9.09 8.67
N ALA A 231 14.81 -9.46 8.24
CA ALA A 231 16.00 -8.64 8.42
C ALA A 231 15.88 -7.29 7.68
N LEU A 232 15.42 -7.31 6.43
CA LEU A 232 15.22 -6.10 5.63
C LEU A 232 14.10 -5.21 6.21
N VAL A 233 13.00 -5.76 6.69
CA VAL A 233 11.92 -5.02 7.38
C VAL A 233 12.46 -4.38 8.66
N ALA A 234 13.26 -5.09 9.44
CA ALA A 234 13.89 -4.54 10.65
C ALA A 234 14.77 -3.32 10.32
N VAL A 235 15.62 -3.43 9.28
CA VAL A 235 16.45 -2.32 8.81
C VAL A 235 15.58 -1.19 8.24
N HIS A 236 14.57 -1.51 7.44
CA HIS A 236 13.65 -0.54 6.85
C HIS A 236 12.92 0.29 7.91
N LEU A 237 12.35 -0.38 8.91
CA LEU A 237 11.69 0.28 10.04
C LEU A 237 12.68 1.05 10.90
N ALA A 238 13.90 0.53 11.10
CA ALA A 238 14.94 1.26 11.82
C ALA A 238 15.32 2.57 11.12
N LEU A 239 15.43 2.58 9.79
CA LEU A 239 15.71 3.80 9.02
C LEU A 239 14.57 4.81 9.18
N VAL A 240 13.31 4.41 9.00
CA VAL A 240 12.15 5.27 9.24
C VAL A 240 12.11 5.76 10.69
N TRP A 241 12.54 4.91 11.61
CA TRP A 241 12.56 5.21 13.02
C TRP A 241 13.60 6.29 13.33
N TYR A 242 14.87 6.06 13.04
CA TYR A 242 15.95 6.97 13.45
C TYR A 242 16.05 8.22 12.56
N GLN A 243 15.69 8.15 11.27
CA GLN A 243 15.73 9.30 10.37
C GLN A 243 14.51 10.23 10.49
N LYS A 244 13.55 9.88 11.38
CA LYS A 244 12.23 10.52 11.52
C LYS A 244 11.36 10.39 10.25
N HIS A 245 10.06 10.26 10.47
CA HIS A 245 9.08 10.14 9.39
C HIS A 245 8.89 11.47 8.66
N THR A 246 8.60 11.42 7.35
CA THR A 246 8.27 12.59 6.52
C THR A 246 6.89 13.16 6.85
N GLN A 247 6.61 14.40 6.45
CA GLN A 247 5.28 14.99 6.64
C GLN A 247 4.88 15.85 5.44
N PHE A 248 3.57 15.97 5.18
CA PHE A 248 3.09 16.96 4.21
C PHE A 248 3.27 18.38 4.76
N PRO A 249 3.63 19.36 3.92
CA PRO A 249 3.69 20.77 4.32
C PRO A 249 2.31 21.25 4.81
N GLY A 250 2.33 22.23 5.70
CA GLY A 250 1.14 22.77 6.35
C GLY A 250 1.48 23.62 7.57
N VAL A 251 0.45 24.00 8.32
CA VAL A 251 0.57 24.88 9.48
C VAL A 251 1.59 24.33 10.50
N ARG A 252 2.58 25.15 10.86
CA ARG A 252 3.67 24.84 11.81
C ARG A 252 4.56 23.64 11.39
N ARG A 253 4.50 23.18 10.13
CA ARG A 253 5.34 22.10 9.59
C ARG A 253 6.50 22.66 8.79
N LYS A 254 7.72 22.46 9.31
CA LYS A 254 8.99 22.91 8.71
C LYS A 254 9.84 21.69 8.35
N GLU A 255 10.87 21.91 7.55
CA GLU A 255 11.85 20.87 7.19
C GLU A 255 12.60 20.28 8.39
N THR A 256 12.63 20.98 9.52
CA THR A 256 13.42 20.63 10.71
C THR A 256 12.61 20.00 11.83
N ASN A 257 11.27 19.96 11.74
CA ASN A 257 10.41 19.45 12.79
C ASN A 257 9.46 18.35 12.28
N VAL A 258 8.80 17.67 13.22
CA VAL A 258 7.74 16.70 12.93
C VAL A 258 6.54 17.05 13.80
N VAL A 259 5.39 17.29 13.17
CA VAL A 259 4.15 17.65 13.85
C VAL A 259 3.18 16.47 13.77
N GLY A 260 2.67 16.04 14.92
CA GLY A 260 1.79 14.89 15.01
C GLY A 260 1.52 14.46 16.44
N VAL A 261 1.23 13.18 16.63
CA VAL A 261 0.94 12.58 17.93
C VAL A 261 2.13 11.79 18.45
N ARG A 262 2.25 11.66 19.77
CA ARG A 262 3.29 10.83 20.41
C ARG A 262 2.91 9.36 20.37
N ILE A 263 3.91 8.48 20.49
CA ILE A 263 3.72 7.03 20.59
C ILE A 263 2.73 6.70 21.71
N MET A 264 3.07 7.11 22.94
CA MET A 264 2.17 6.96 24.07
C MET A 264 1.47 8.29 24.38
N PRO A 265 0.14 8.29 24.58
CA PRO A 265 -0.76 7.13 24.54
C PRO A 265 -1.38 6.84 23.16
N VAL A 266 -1.35 7.81 22.24
CA VAL A 266 -2.28 7.84 21.09
C VAL A 266 -1.90 6.90 19.97
N PHE A 267 -0.66 6.98 19.47
CA PHE A 267 -0.27 6.22 18.29
C PHE A 267 -0.21 4.71 18.57
N ALA A 268 0.23 4.30 19.76
CA ALA A 268 0.24 2.88 20.16
C ALA A 268 -1.18 2.28 20.17
N LEU A 269 -2.16 2.99 20.73
CA LEU A 269 -3.55 2.55 20.73
C LEU A 269 -4.11 2.48 19.31
N LYS A 270 -3.86 3.52 18.49
CA LYS A 270 -4.31 3.57 17.10
C LYS A 270 -3.69 2.45 16.26
N ALA A 271 -2.39 2.21 16.40
CA ALA A 271 -1.65 1.17 15.70
C ALA A 271 -2.15 -0.23 16.09
N GLY A 272 -2.32 -0.50 17.40
CA GLY A 272 -2.87 -1.77 17.88
C GLY A 272 -4.31 -2.01 17.42
N ALA A 273 -5.16 -0.98 17.48
CA ALA A 273 -6.53 -1.07 16.96
C ALA A 273 -6.54 -1.30 15.44
N PHE A 274 -5.64 -0.64 14.70
CA PHE A 274 -5.53 -0.81 13.26
C PHE A 274 -5.03 -2.21 12.87
N PHE A 275 -4.08 -2.79 13.62
CA PHE A 275 -3.67 -4.18 13.47
C PHE A 275 -4.84 -5.15 13.65
N ALA A 276 -5.68 -4.94 14.66
CA ALA A 276 -6.87 -5.75 14.90
C ALA A 276 -7.90 -5.62 13.75
N VAL A 277 -8.09 -4.41 13.21
CA VAL A 277 -8.97 -4.17 12.05
C VAL A 277 -8.45 -4.87 10.79
N VAL A 278 -7.15 -4.76 10.49
CA VAL A 278 -6.54 -5.44 9.33
C VAL A 278 -6.66 -6.95 9.47
N THR A 279 -6.35 -7.50 10.65
CA THR A 279 -6.49 -8.94 10.92
C THR A 279 -7.93 -9.39 10.79
N GLY A 280 -8.87 -8.65 11.39
CA GLY A 280 -10.30 -8.94 11.30
C GLY A 280 -10.81 -8.90 9.86
N ALA A 281 -10.36 -7.93 9.06
CA ALA A 281 -10.72 -7.84 7.64
C ALA A 281 -10.21 -9.05 6.84
N VAL A 282 -8.95 -9.47 7.03
CA VAL A 282 -8.39 -10.64 6.34
C VAL A 282 -9.12 -11.92 6.76
N VAL A 283 -9.41 -12.10 8.05
CA VAL A 283 -10.16 -13.28 8.55
C VAL A 283 -11.59 -13.30 7.99
N LEU A 284 -12.27 -12.16 7.95
CA LEU A 284 -13.60 -12.04 7.34
C LEU A 284 -13.56 -12.37 5.85
N MET A 285 -12.59 -11.82 5.10
CA MET A 285 -12.41 -12.15 3.69
C MET A 285 -12.17 -13.64 3.49
N SER A 286 -11.38 -14.27 4.36
CA SER A 286 -11.06 -15.71 4.27
C SER A 286 -12.21 -16.62 4.66
N GLY A 287 -13.16 -16.14 5.47
CA GLY A 287 -14.38 -16.88 5.78
C GLY A 287 -15.46 -16.73 4.71
N LEU A 288 -15.50 -15.59 4.01
CA LEU A 288 -16.56 -15.24 3.06
C LEU A 288 -16.19 -15.51 1.60
N PHE A 289 -14.91 -15.36 1.24
CA PHE A 289 -14.42 -15.47 -0.14
C PHE A 289 -13.38 -16.58 -0.22
N GLN A 290 -13.78 -17.68 -0.84
CA GLN A 290 -12.91 -18.82 -1.07
C GLN A 290 -11.72 -18.44 -1.96
N ILE A 291 -10.53 -18.85 -1.55
CA ILE A 291 -9.29 -18.65 -2.32
C ILE A 291 -8.53 -19.97 -2.47
N ASN A 292 -7.93 -20.15 -3.65
CA ASN A 292 -7.13 -21.30 -4.04
C ASN A 292 -7.78 -22.68 -3.70
N PRO A 293 -8.91 -23.03 -4.34
CA PRO A 293 -9.60 -24.31 -4.14
C PRO A 293 -8.91 -25.45 -4.91
N ILE A 294 -7.74 -25.87 -4.44
CA ILE A 294 -6.88 -26.86 -5.12
C ILE A 294 -7.58 -28.18 -5.48
N TRP A 295 -8.59 -28.57 -4.69
CA TRP A 295 -9.36 -29.80 -4.92
C TRP A 295 -10.24 -29.75 -6.17
N ASN A 296 -10.49 -28.57 -6.73
CA ASN A 296 -11.19 -28.41 -8.01
C ASN A 296 -10.25 -28.51 -9.22
N LEU A 297 -8.94 -28.30 -9.01
CA LEU A 297 -7.93 -28.33 -10.06
C LEU A 297 -7.33 -29.73 -10.24
N GLY A 298 -7.14 -30.43 -9.12
CA GLY A 298 -6.48 -31.74 -9.10
C GLY A 298 -4.95 -31.63 -8.97
N PRO A 299 -4.29 -32.78 -8.79
CA PRO A 299 -2.84 -32.84 -8.66
C PRO A 299 -2.15 -32.47 -9.97
N TYR A 300 -0.90 -32.00 -9.88
CA TYR A 300 -0.13 -31.70 -11.07
C TYR A 300 0.16 -32.95 -11.91
N ASN A 301 -0.13 -32.86 -13.21
CA ASN A 301 0.25 -33.87 -14.19
C ASN A 301 0.78 -33.15 -15.45
N PRO A 302 2.02 -33.45 -15.90
CA PRO A 302 2.61 -32.79 -17.08
C PRO A 302 1.83 -32.98 -18.39
N SER A 303 0.91 -33.94 -18.46
CA SER A 303 0.06 -34.21 -19.63
C SER A 303 -1.27 -33.46 -19.62
N GLN A 304 -1.61 -32.76 -18.54
CA GLN A 304 -2.87 -32.07 -18.36
C GLN A 304 -2.67 -30.56 -18.18
N VAL A 305 -3.72 -29.79 -18.49
CA VAL A 305 -3.71 -28.33 -18.35
C VAL A 305 -5.12 -27.83 -18.04
N SER A 306 -5.23 -26.78 -17.23
CA SER A 306 -6.49 -26.05 -17.04
C SER A 306 -6.78 -25.11 -18.22
N ALA A 307 -8.04 -24.71 -18.39
CA ALA A 307 -8.42 -23.75 -19.44
C ALA A 307 -7.78 -22.36 -19.27
N GLY A 308 -7.44 -21.97 -18.04
CA GLY A 308 -6.66 -20.78 -17.71
C GLY A 308 -5.54 -21.13 -16.75
N SER A 309 -4.33 -20.65 -17.03
CA SER A 309 -3.10 -20.98 -16.29
C SER A 309 -2.38 -19.73 -15.76
N GLN A 310 -3.14 -18.85 -15.11
CA GLN A 310 -2.66 -17.54 -14.69
C GLN A 310 -2.17 -17.53 -13.25
N PRO A 311 -1.07 -16.81 -12.96
CA PRO A 311 -0.55 -16.69 -11.60
C PRO A 311 -1.46 -15.78 -10.75
N ASP A 312 -1.15 -15.68 -9.46
CA ASP A 312 -1.73 -14.63 -8.63
C ASP A 312 -1.45 -13.24 -9.23
N TRP A 313 -2.38 -12.30 -8.98
CA TRP A 313 -2.37 -10.97 -9.58
C TRP A 313 -1.01 -10.25 -9.47
N TYR A 314 -0.30 -10.37 -8.35
CA TYR A 314 0.99 -9.70 -8.19
C TYR A 314 2.11 -10.22 -9.12
N LEU A 315 1.88 -11.32 -9.85
CA LEU A 315 2.72 -11.83 -10.93
C LEU A 315 2.00 -11.90 -12.29
N ALA A 316 0.74 -11.50 -12.40
CA ALA A 316 0.03 -11.57 -13.67
C ALA A 316 0.63 -10.64 -14.73
N TRP A 317 1.20 -9.50 -14.35
CA TRP A 317 2.02 -8.67 -15.23
C TRP A 317 3.24 -9.41 -15.83
N ALA A 318 3.82 -10.36 -15.08
CA ALA A 318 4.99 -11.13 -15.49
C ALA A 318 4.59 -12.23 -16.50
N ASP A 319 3.42 -12.83 -16.35
CA ASP A 319 2.84 -13.70 -17.38
C ASP A 319 2.36 -12.89 -18.60
N GLY A 320 1.73 -11.73 -18.36
CA GLY A 320 1.22 -10.85 -19.40
C GLY A 320 2.28 -10.36 -20.37
N ILE A 321 3.50 -10.03 -19.89
CA ILE A 321 4.61 -9.68 -20.79
C ILE A 321 5.03 -10.87 -21.67
N LEU A 322 4.97 -12.11 -21.17
CA LEU A 322 5.26 -13.30 -21.97
C LEU A 322 4.19 -13.52 -23.05
N ARG A 323 2.90 -13.32 -22.72
CA ARG A 323 1.78 -13.51 -23.66
C ARG A 323 1.79 -12.52 -24.82
N ILE A 324 2.09 -11.25 -24.54
CA ILE A 324 1.99 -10.19 -25.57
C ILE A 324 3.30 -9.98 -26.34
N TRP A 325 4.43 -10.48 -25.86
CA TRP A 325 5.68 -10.35 -26.60
C TRP A 325 5.55 -11.04 -27.98
N PRO A 326 6.00 -10.40 -29.08
CA PRO A 326 6.01 -11.06 -30.38
C PRO A 326 6.92 -12.29 -30.39
N ALA A 327 6.72 -13.22 -31.32
CA ALA A 327 7.58 -14.39 -31.50
C ALA A 327 8.93 -14.01 -32.15
N TRP A 328 9.70 -13.15 -31.47
CA TRP A 328 11.02 -12.72 -31.88
C TRP A 328 12.05 -13.72 -31.37
N GLU A 329 12.64 -14.45 -32.32
CA GLU A 329 13.68 -15.43 -32.06
C GLU A 329 14.98 -15.00 -32.72
N LEU A 330 16.09 -15.33 -32.07
CA LEU A 330 17.42 -15.10 -32.61
C LEU A 330 18.15 -16.43 -32.76
N TYR A 331 18.60 -16.72 -33.98
CA TYR A 331 19.39 -17.90 -34.31
C TYR A 331 20.85 -17.49 -34.49
N LEU A 332 21.72 -17.88 -33.56
CA LEU A 332 23.15 -17.60 -33.56
C LEU A 332 23.92 -18.89 -33.87
N GLY A 333 24.09 -19.18 -35.16
CA GLY A 333 24.66 -20.46 -35.60
C GLY A 333 23.76 -21.62 -35.18
N ASN A 334 24.28 -22.49 -34.30
CA ASN A 334 23.55 -23.64 -33.75
C ASN A 334 22.78 -23.33 -32.45
N TYR A 335 22.83 -22.07 -31.97
CA TYR A 335 22.15 -21.66 -30.74
C TYR A 335 20.88 -20.90 -31.05
N THR A 336 19.83 -21.15 -30.28
CA THR A 336 18.55 -20.45 -30.36
C THR A 336 18.32 -19.64 -29.10
N VAL A 337 17.96 -18.36 -29.26
CA VAL A 337 17.47 -17.51 -28.18
C VAL A 337 15.95 -17.34 -28.38
N PRO A 338 15.13 -17.97 -27.53
CA PRO A 338 13.68 -17.98 -27.71
C PRO A 338 13.04 -16.65 -27.27
N PRO A 339 11.78 -16.37 -27.64
CA PRO A 339 11.13 -15.09 -27.33
C PRO A 339 11.01 -14.82 -25.83
N VAL A 340 10.86 -15.90 -25.05
CA VAL A 340 10.78 -15.90 -23.58
C VAL A 340 12.01 -15.23 -22.94
N PHE A 341 13.18 -15.29 -23.59
CA PHE A 341 14.38 -14.60 -23.11
C PHE A 341 14.18 -13.09 -23.04
N PHE A 342 13.64 -12.50 -24.11
CA PHE A 342 13.46 -11.06 -24.19
C PHE A 342 12.39 -10.56 -23.21
N ALA A 343 11.26 -11.26 -23.13
CA ALA A 343 10.15 -10.89 -22.27
C ALA A 343 10.44 -11.17 -20.78
N GLY A 344 10.89 -12.39 -20.46
CA GLY A 344 11.14 -12.82 -19.10
C GLY A 344 12.54 -12.46 -18.59
N ALA A 345 13.56 -13.08 -19.17
CA ALA A 345 14.93 -12.99 -18.65
C ALA A 345 15.58 -11.60 -18.81
N VAL A 346 15.12 -10.79 -19.77
CA VAL A 346 15.60 -9.41 -19.96
C VAL A 346 14.56 -8.39 -19.50
N GLY A 347 13.30 -8.55 -19.92
CA GLY A 347 12.22 -7.61 -19.62
C GLY A 347 11.97 -7.43 -18.12
N MET A 348 11.84 -8.53 -17.36
CA MET A 348 11.56 -8.43 -15.92
C MET A 348 12.73 -7.78 -15.14
N PRO A 349 14.02 -8.17 -15.33
CA PRO A 349 15.12 -7.48 -14.66
C PRO A 349 15.26 -6.00 -15.04
N ILE A 350 14.91 -5.59 -16.26
CA ILE A 350 14.89 -4.17 -16.63
C ILE A 350 13.84 -3.43 -15.80
N LEU A 351 12.64 -3.97 -15.65
CA LEU A 351 11.58 -3.34 -14.85
C LEU A 351 11.95 -3.24 -13.38
N PHE A 352 12.50 -4.30 -12.79
CA PHE A 352 13.01 -4.27 -11.42
C PHE A 352 14.20 -3.32 -11.25
N GLY A 353 15.12 -3.30 -12.21
CA GLY A 353 16.27 -2.40 -12.23
C GLY A 353 15.84 -0.93 -12.28
N LEU A 354 14.86 -0.60 -13.12
CA LEU A 354 14.28 0.75 -13.19
C LEU A 354 13.60 1.13 -11.89
N LEU A 355 12.84 0.22 -11.26
CA LEU A 355 12.21 0.46 -9.97
C LEU A 355 13.25 0.78 -8.89
N ILE A 356 14.28 -0.06 -8.76
CA ILE A 356 15.35 0.12 -7.75
C ILE A 356 16.14 1.40 -8.02
N ALA A 357 16.48 1.67 -9.29
CA ALA A 357 17.32 2.79 -9.67
C ALA A 357 16.59 4.15 -9.71
N TYR A 358 15.25 4.17 -9.61
CA TYR A 358 14.45 5.36 -9.85
C TYR A 358 14.89 6.62 -9.08
N PRO A 359 15.16 6.59 -7.75
CA PRO A 359 15.62 7.78 -7.02
C PRO A 359 16.90 8.40 -7.59
N PHE A 360 17.83 7.57 -8.06
CA PHE A 360 19.10 8.01 -8.62
C PHE A 360 18.92 8.59 -10.03
N ILE A 361 17.99 8.03 -10.80
CA ILE A 361 17.61 8.55 -12.12
C ILE A 361 16.97 9.94 -11.96
N GLU A 362 15.96 10.08 -11.08
CA GLU A 362 15.29 11.36 -10.84
C GLU A 362 16.29 12.40 -10.31
N ARG A 363 17.15 12.03 -9.35
CA ARG A 363 18.19 12.92 -8.82
C ARG A 363 19.17 13.38 -9.89
N LYS A 364 19.59 12.50 -10.81
CA LYS A 364 20.52 12.86 -11.90
C LYS A 364 19.87 13.82 -12.90
N LEU A 365 18.61 13.60 -13.26
CA LEU A 365 17.89 14.41 -14.24
C LEU A 365 17.43 15.77 -13.66
N SER A 366 16.90 15.77 -12.43
CA SER A 366 16.43 16.99 -11.75
C SER A 366 17.54 17.81 -11.11
N LYS A 367 18.72 17.21 -10.90
CA LYS A 367 19.83 17.77 -10.11
C LYS A 367 19.44 18.10 -8.66
N ASP A 368 18.37 17.51 -8.14
CA ASP A 368 17.90 17.71 -6.76
C ASP A 368 18.80 16.96 -5.76
N THR A 369 19.75 17.68 -5.16
CA THR A 369 20.67 17.17 -4.13
C THR A 369 20.37 17.69 -2.73
N ALA A 370 19.30 18.47 -2.57
CA ALA A 370 18.92 19.07 -1.30
C ALA A 370 18.35 18.03 -0.33
N HIS A 371 18.31 18.38 0.96
CA HIS A 371 17.74 17.53 1.99
C HIS A 371 16.24 17.80 2.14
N HIS A 372 15.40 16.78 1.94
CA HIS A 372 13.93 16.90 1.96
C HIS A 372 13.30 16.07 3.10
N ASN A 373 12.56 16.73 3.97
CA ASN A 373 11.70 16.12 4.99
C ASN A 373 10.22 16.44 4.76
N LEU A 374 9.90 17.54 4.07
CA LEU A 374 8.55 17.81 3.60
C LEU A 374 8.26 17.05 2.30
N LEU A 375 7.07 16.45 2.25
CA LEU A 375 6.56 15.78 1.07
C LEU A 375 6.10 16.78 0.02
N GLN A 376 6.18 16.39 -1.24
CA GLN A 376 5.53 17.13 -2.32
C GLN A 376 4.13 16.56 -2.53
N ARG A 377 3.13 17.41 -2.77
CA ARG A 377 1.84 16.88 -3.22
C ARG A 377 2.02 16.34 -4.64
N PRO A 378 1.37 15.23 -5.03
CA PRO A 378 1.57 14.65 -6.36
C PRO A 378 1.28 15.63 -7.50
N ARG A 379 0.32 16.54 -7.31
CA ARG A 379 0.01 17.58 -8.31
C ARG A 379 1.14 18.60 -8.50
N ASP A 380 2.01 18.81 -7.53
CA ASP A 380 3.08 19.82 -7.58
C ASP A 380 4.29 19.36 -8.40
N VAL A 381 4.35 18.07 -8.75
CA VAL A 381 5.46 17.46 -9.49
C VAL A 381 4.91 16.73 -10.73
N PRO A 382 4.39 17.48 -11.71
CA PRO A 382 3.59 16.93 -12.80
C PRO A 382 4.36 15.88 -13.62
N VAL A 383 5.66 16.07 -13.86
CA VAL A 383 6.49 15.12 -14.60
C VAL A 383 6.59 13.78 -13.87
N ARG A 384 6.97 13.78 -12.59
CA ARG A 384 7.07 12.55 -11.78
C ARG A 384 5.72 11.85 -11.70
N THR A 385 4.65 12.59 -11.40
CA THR A 385 3.31 12.00 -11.29
C THR A 385 2.86 11.40 -12.61
N SER A 386 3.16 12.05 -13.74
CA SER A 386 2.85 11.51 -15.06
C SER A 386 3.69 10.27 -15.39
N LEU A 387 4.98 10.22 -15.02
CA LEU A 387 5.81 9.02 -15.15
C LEU A 387 5.29 7.87 -14.29
N GLY A 388 4.82 8.16 -13.07
CA GLY A 388 4.19 7.16 -12.21
C GLY A 388 2.91 6.59 -12.79
N VAL A 389 2.02 7.44 -13.30
CA VAL A 389 0.78 6.98 -13.94
C VAL A 389 1.07 6.27 -15.27
N MET A 390 2.09 6.68 -16.01
CA MET A 390 2.60 5.96 -17.18
C MET A 390 3.05 4.55 -16.79
N ALA A 391 3.85 4.40 -15.73
CA ALA A 391 4.31 3.10 -15.24
C ALA A 391 3.15 2.24 -14.71
N ILE A 392 2.18 2.82 -13.99
CA ILE A 392 0.97 2.12 -13.57
C ILE A 392 0.17 1.66 -14.79
N THR A 393 0.00 2.50 -15.81
CA THR A 393 -0.74 2.13 -17.02
C THR A 393 -0.03 1.01 -17.77
N PHE A 394 1.30 1.09 -17.90
CA PHE A 394 2.12 0.02 -18.47
C PHE A 394 1.93 -1.29 -17.70
N PHE A 395 2.05 -1.24 -16.37
CA PHE A 395 1.83 -2.39 -15.49
C PHE A 395 0.42 -2.95 -15.62
N MET A 396 -0.62 -2.11 -15.62
CA MET A 396 -2.02 -2.54 -15.74
C MET A 396 -2.32 -3.18 -17.11
N VAL A 397 -1.70 -2.71 -18.20
CA VAL A 397 -1.85 -3.35 -19.50
C VAL A 397 -1.21 -4.74 -19.49
N LEU A 398 -0.02 -4.89 -18.91
CA LEU A 398 0.61 -6.20 -18.73
C LEU A 398 -0.25 -7.11 -17.85
N GLU A 399 -0.69 -6.61 -16.70
CA GLU A 399 -1.55 -7.30 -15.75
C GLU A 399 -2.80 -7.85 -16.44
N LEU A 400 -3.58 -7.00 -17.09
CA LEU A 400 -4.79 -7.40 -17.83
C LEU A 400 -4.48 -8.38 -18.97
N SER A 401 -3.31 -8.27 -19.59
CA SER A 401 -2.89 -9.21 -20.63
C SER A 401 -2.56 -10.60 -20.06
N GLY A 402 -2.16 -10.71 -18.78
CA GLY A 402 -2.03 -11.98 -18.06
C GLY A 402 -3.37 -12.71 -17.91
N PHE A 403 -4.48 -11.95 -17.85
CA PHE A 403 -5.85 -12.48 -17.79
C PHE A 403 -6.58 -12.49 -19.15
N ASN A 404 -5.86 -12.46 -20.28
CA ASN A 404 -6.46 -12.26 -21.61
C ASN A 404 -7.42 -13.37 -22.04
N ASP A 405 -7.26 -14.58 -21.54
CA ASP A 405 -8.10 -15.77 -21.76
C ASP A 405 -9.44 -15.65 -21.03
N ILE A 406 -9.44 -15.29 -19.75
CA ILE A 406 -10.64 -15.05 -18.95
C ILE A 406 -11.38 -13.82 -19.47
N ILE A 407 -10.67 -12.75 -19.85
CA ILE A 407 -11.29 -11.56 -20.46
C ILE A 407 -11.96 -11.93 -21.79
N ALA A 408 -11.27 -12.68 -22.65
CA ALA A 408 -11.82 -13.16 -23.90
C ALA A 408 -13.09 -13.99 -23.69
N TYR A 409 -13.04 -14.94 -22.75
CA TYR A 409 -14.18 -15.80 -22.43
C TYR A 409 -15.36 -15.06 -21.80
N THR A 410 -15.09 -14.19 -20.82
CA THR A 410 -16.15 -13.52 -20.02
C THR A 410 -16.85 -12.42 -20.79
N PHE A 411 -16.11 -11.68 -21.62
CA PHE A 411 -16.64 -10.56 -22.40
C PHE A 411 -16.95 -10.91 -23.86
N ASP A 412 -16.82 -12.18 -24.23
CA ASP A 412 -17.05 -12.68 -25.59
C ASP A 412 -16.23 -11.92 -26.65
N ILE A 413 -14.93 -11.77 -26.38
CA ILE A 413 -13.97 -11.10 -27.27
C ILE A 413 -13.00 -12.15 -27.80
N SER A 414 -12.60 -12.05 -29.07
CA SER A 414 -11.57 -12.93 -29.64
C SER A 414 -10.25 -12.86 -28.84
N LEU A 415 -9.67 -14.02 -28.51
CA LEU A 415 -8.37 -14.13 -27.84
C LEU A 415 -7.22 -13.45 -28.62
N ASN A 416 -7.28 -13.51 -29.95
CA ASN A 416 -6.30 -12.82 -30.79
C ASN A 416 -6.48 -11.30 -30.69
N ALA A 417 -7.73 -10.83 -30.63
CA ALA A 417 -8.02 -9.42 -30.48
C ALA A 417 -7.55 -8.90 -29.10
N THR A 418 -7.78 -9.64 -28.01
CA THR A 418 -7.30 -9.25 -26.67
C THR A 418 -5.77 -9.17 -26.62
N THR A 419 -5.06 -10.09 -27.27
CA THR A 419 -3.59 -10.06 -27.39
C THR A 419 -3.10 -8.82 -28.18
N TRP A 420 -3.74 -8.49 -29.30
CA TRP A 420 -3.41 -7.28 -30.07
C TRP A 420 -3.74 -5.99 -29.32
N MET A 421 -4.85 -5.97 -28.57
CA MET A 421 -5.20 -4.87 -27.66
C MET A 421 -4.09 -4.67 -26.62
N GLY A 422 -3.55 -5.75 -26.04
CA GLY A 422 -2.41 -5.69 -25.14
C GLY A 422 -1.15 -5.11 -25.80
N ARG A 423 -0.77 -5.62 -26.98
CA ARG A 423 0.40 -5.15 -27.75
C ARG A 423 0.32 -3.66 -28.11
N ILE A 424 -0.80 -3.23 -28.69
CA ILE A 424 -1.02 -1.83 -29.09
C ILE A 424 -1.17 -0.96 -27.84
N GLY A 425 -1.90 -1.45 -26.83
CA GLY A 425 -2.13 -0.77 -25.56
C GLY A 425 -0.84 -0.51 -24.79
N LEU A 426 0.13 -1.43 -24.84
CA LEU A 426 1.43 -1.25 -24.17
C LEU A 426 2.24 -0.09 -24.76
N LEU A 427 2.09 0.14 -26.07
CA LEU A 427 2.80 1.21 -26.79
C LEU A 427 2.08 2.56 -26.71
N LEU A 428 0.75 2.58 -26.79
CA LEU A 428 -0.05 3.82 -26.85
C LEU A 428 -0.60 4.27 -25.50
N GLY A 429 -0.99 3.32 -24.64
CA GLY A 429 -1.61 3.59 -23.34
C GLY A 429 -0.72 4.42 -22.42
N PRO A 430 0.54 4.00 -22.15
CA PRO A 430 1.41 4.74 -21.24
C PRO A 430 1.72 6.18 -21.68
N PRO A 431 2.12 6.46 -22.95
CA PRO A 431 2.33 7.85 -23.39
C PRO A 431 1.07 8.72 -23.32
N LEU A 432 -0.10 8.15 -23.63
CA LEU A 432 -1.38 8.85 -23.51
C LEU A 432 -1.69 9.17 -22.04
N ALA A 433 -1.52 8.20 -21.14
CA ALA A 433 -1.72 8.38 -19.71
C ALA A 433 -0.75 9.42 -19.12
N TYR A 434 0.49 9.45 -19.60
CA TYR A 434 1.46 10.50 -19.25
C TYR A 434 0.93 11.88 -19.64
N PHE A 435 0.53 12.06 -20.90
CA PHE A 435 0.06 13.35 -21.41
C PHE A 435 -1.17 13.86 -20.65
N ILE A 436 -2.17 12.99 -20.46
CA ILE A 436 -3.41 13.31 -19.74
C ILE A 436 -3.09 13.69 -18.29
N THR A 437 -2.30 12.87 -17.59
CA THR A 437 -1.94 13.13 -16.19
C THR A 437 -1.18 14.43 -16.03
N TYR A 438 -0.26 14.74 -16.95
CA TYR A 438 0.49 15.99 -16.92
C TYR A 438 -0.43 17.21 -17.00
N ARG A 439 -1.42 17.17 -17.90
CA ARG A 439 -2.44 18.22 -18.06
C ARG A 439 -3.35 18.32 -16.83
N ILE A 440 -3.76 17.18 -16.26
CA ILE A 440 -4.56 17.15 -15.02
C ILE A 440 -3.78 17.79 -13.87
N CYS A 441 -2.49 17.48 -13.68
CA CYS A 441 -1.68 18.09 -12.63
C CYS A 441 -1.61 19.61 -12.79
N LEU A 442 -1.37 20.12 -14.00
CA LEU A 442 -1.37 21.56 -14.26
C LEU A 442 -2.75 22.21 -14.01
N GLY A 443 -3.83 21.54 -14.40
CA GLY A 443 -5.20 21.99 -14.10
C GLY A 443 -5.46 22.05 -12.59
N LEU A 444 -5.04 21.03 -11.84
CA LEU A 444 -5.16 20.99 -10.38
C LEU A 444 -4.32 22.07 -9.68
N GLN A 445 -3.15 22.40 -10.20
CA GLN A 445 -2.33 23.51 -9.69
C GLN A 445 -3.01 24.85 -9.94
N ARG A 446 -3.52 25.09 -11.16
CA ARG A 446 -4.25 26.33 -11.50
C ARG A 446 -5.48 26.51 -10.62
N ALA A 447 -6.27 25.45 -10.46
CA ALA A 447 -7.45 25.47 -9.61
C ALA A 447 -7.12 25.64 -8.11
N ASP A 448 -5.89 25.38 -7.65
CA ASP A 448 -5.47 25.71 -6.27
C ASP A 448 -5.04 27.19 -6.18
N ARG A 449 -4.39 27.73 -7.24
CA ARG A 449 -3.98 29.15 -7.31
C ARG A 449 -5.18 30.10 -7.44
N GLU A 450 -6.17 29.73 -8.25
CA GLU A 450 -7.39 30.52 -8.44
C GLU A 450 -8.12 30.77 -7.11
N VAL A 451 -8.17 29.77 -6.22
CA VAL A 451 -8.74 29.91 -4.88
C VAL A 451 -7.90 30.81 -3.97
N LEU A 452 -6.58 30.82 -4.13
CA LEU A 452 -5.69 31.70 -3.36
C LEU A 452 -5.74 33.15 -3.86
N GLU A 453 -6.05 33.37 -5.14
CA GLU A 453 -6.19 34.68 -5.77
C GLU A 453 -7.58 35.29 -5.55
N HIS A 454 -8.65 34.50 -5.69
CA HIS A 454 -10.03 35.01 -5.69
C HIS A 454 -10.86 34.61 -4.46
N GLY A 455 -10.41 33.63 -3.68
CA GLY A 455 -11.17 33.06 -2.56
C GLY A 455 -11.93 31.78 -2.94
N VAL A 456 -12.61 31.20 -1.95
CA VAL A 456 -13.41 29.98 -2.12
C VAL A 456 -14.78 30.32 -2.68
N GLU A 457 -15.14 29.69 -3.80
CA GLU A 457 -16.48 29.72 -4.39
C GLU A 457 -17.54 29.31 -3.36
N THR A 458 -18.51 30.20 -3.10
CA THR A 458 -19.59 29.92 -2.15
C THR A 458 -20.80 29.26 -2.80
N GLY A 459 -20.94 29.34 -4.13
CA GLY A 459 -22.15 28.95 -4.86
C GLY A 459 -23.32 29.91 -4.68
N ILE A 460 -23.14 31.04 -3.98
CA ILE A 460 -24.17 32.09 -3.83
C ILE A 460 -23.96 33.12 -4.93
N ILE A 461 -24.93 33.21 -5.83
CA ILE A 461 -24.95 34.21 -6.90
C ILE A 461 -25.73 35.44 -6.42
N LYS A 462 -25.13 36.62 -6.55
CA LYS A 462 -25.76 37.91 -6.23
C LYS A 462 -25.87 38.76 -7.48
N ARG A 463 -27.07 39.30 -7.74
CA ARG A 463 -27.29 40.30 -8.78
C ARG A 463 -27.04 41.70 -8.23
N LEU A 464 -26.18 42.46 -8.90
CA LEU A 464 -25.86 43.85 -8.54
C LEU A 464 -26.90 44.83 -9.10
N PRO A 465 -27.01 46.06 -8.56
CA PRO A 465 -28.01 47.04 -8.99
C PRO A 465 -27.96 47.38 -10.49
N HIS A 466 -26.78 47.30 -11.12
CA HIS A 466 -26.57 47.50 -12.56
C HIS A 466 -26.83 46.26 -13.42
N GLY A 467 -27.27 45.15 -12.83
CA GLY A 467 -27.71 43.94 -13.53
C GLY A 467 -26.69 42.82 -13.68
N GLU A 468 -25.43 43.04 -13.28
CA GLU A 468 -24.38 42.02 -13.30
C GLU A 468 -24.62 40.91 -12.26
N PHE A 469 -24.27 39.67 -12.60
CA PHE A 469 -24.27 38.54 -11.68
C PHE A 469 -22.85 38.26 -11.23
N ILE A 470 -22.61 38.33 -9.92
CA ILE A 470 -21.34 37.94 -9.32
C ILE A 470 -21.54 36.68 -8.48
N GLU A 471 -20.57 35.78 -8.53
CA GLU A 471 -20.44 34.75 -7.51
C GLU A 471 -19.74 35.36 -6.29
N LEU A 472 -20.31 35.15 -5.10
CA LEU A 472 -19.65 35.56 -3.87
C LEU A 472 -18.51 34.57 -3.58
N HIS A 473 -17.30 35.08 -3.48
CA HIS A 473 -16.15 34.31 -3.02
C HIS A 473 -15.84 34.65 -1.56
N GLN A 474 -15.40 33.65 -0.80
CA GLN A 474 -14.90 33.82 0.55
C GLN A 474 -13.37 33.90 0.54
N PRO A 475 -12.76 35.07 0.81
CA PRO A 475 -11.32 35.19 0.96
C PRO A 475 -10.79 34.26 2.06
N LEU A 476 -9.63 33.64 1.82
CA LEU A 476 -8.92 32.81 2.80
C LEU A 476 -7.93 33.62 3.66
N GLY A 477 -7.60 34.85 3.23
CA GLY A 477 -6.64 35.73 3.86
C GLY A 477 -7.18 37.14 4.06
N PRO A 478 -6.29 38.11 4.35
CA PRO A 478 -6.66 39.51 4.44
C PRO A 478 -7.33 40.03 3.16
N VAL A 479 -8.17 41.05 3.31
CA VAL A 479 -8.78 41.80 2.21
C VAL A 479 -8.20 43.20 2.15
N ASP A 480 -8.14 43.79 0.96
CA ASP A 480 -7.74 45.18 0.77
C ASP A 480 -8.87 46.16 1.13
N GLU A 481 -8.60 47.47 0.98
CA GLU A 481 -9.57 48.54 1.26
C GLU A 481 -10.83 48.48 0.37
N HIS A 482 -10.75 47.78 -0.77
CA HIS A 482 -11.83 47.61 -1.73
C HIS A 482 -12.59 46.28 -1.55
N GLY A 483 -12.19 45.46 -0.57
CA GLY A 483 -12.79 44.16 -0.29
C GLY A 483 -12.30 43.04 -1.22
N HIS A 484 -11.26 43.29 -2.03
CA HIS A 484 -10.63 42.23 -2.82
C HIS A 484 -9.68 41.40 -1.94
N PRO A 485 -9.63 40.07 -2.16
CA PRO A 485 -8.66 39.21 -1.48
C PRO A 485 -7.23 39.62 -1.83
N VAL A 486 -6.36 39.72 -0.81
CA VAL A 486 -4.92 39.81 -1.03
C VAL A 486 -4.43 38.42 -1.45
N PRO A 487 -3.81 38.24 -2.64
CA PRO A 487 -3.40 36.94 -3.12
C PRO A 487 -2.42 36.25 -2.17
N LEU A 488 -2.73 35.01 -1.79
CA LEU A 488 -1.89 34.21 -0.90
C LEU A 488 -0.86 33.40 -1.68
N GLU A 489 0.36 33.30 -1.14
CA GLU A 489 1.40 32.44 -1.72
C GLU A 489 1.08 30.95 -1.51
N TYR A 490 1.36 30.14 -2.54
CA TYR A 490 1.20 28.69 -2.45
C TYR A 490 2.34 28.05 -1.64
N GLN A 491 1.98 27.36 -0.55
CA GLN A 491 2.94 26.72 0.37
C GLN A 491 2.96 25.19 0.29
N GLY A 492 2.38 24.59 -0.75
CA GLY A 492 2.29 23.13 -0.89
C GLY A 492 1.24 22.47 0.01
N ALA A 493 0.47 23.23 0.78
CA ALA A 493 -0.61 22.71 1.62
C ALA A 493 -1.91 22.49 0.79
N PRO A 494 -2.78 21.55 1.20
CA PRO A 494 -4.11 21.42 0.58
C PRO A 494 -4.95 22.68 0.77
N VAL A 495 -5.38 23.30 -0.33
CA VAL A 495 -6.28 24.47 -0.32
C VAL A 495 -7.73 23.99 -0.24
N PRO A 496 -8.55 24.48 0.73
CA PRO A 496 -9.97 24.14 0.80
C PRO A 496 -10.71 24.80 -0.36
N LYS A 497 -11.53 24.01 -1.08
CA LYS A 497 -12.31 24.49 -2.24
C LYS A 497 -13.82 24.53 -2.00
N LYS A 498 -14.26 24.23 -0.78
CA LYS A 498 -15.67 24.15 -0.43
C LYS A 498 -15.87 24.79 0.92
N MET A 499 -16.89 25.63 1.04
CA MET A 499 -17.23 26.34 2.28
C MET A 499 -17.51 25.40 3.45
N ASN A 500 -18.06 24.21 3.21
CA ASN A 500 -18.30 23.22 4.27
C ASN A 500 -17.00 22.75 4.96
N LYS A 501 -15.85 22.76 4.27
CA LYS A 501 -14.55 22.45 4.87
C LYS A 501 -14.00 23.58 5.74
N LEU A 502 -14.54 24.79 5.60
CA LEU A 502 -14.26 25.95 6.44
C LEU A 502 -15.19 26.03 7.66
N GLY A 503 -16.07 25.04 7.85
CA GLY A 503 -17.01 25.01 8.98
C GLY A 503 -18.31 25.81 8.73
N SER A 504 -18.57 26.26 7.50
CA SER A 504 -19.78 27.04 7.19
C SER A 504 -21.10 26.29 7.42
N ALA A 505 -21.06 24.96 7.38
CA ALA A 505 -22.24 24.11 7.56
C ALA A 505 -22.63 23.92 9.04
N GLY A 506 -21.85 24.46 9.99
CA GLY A 506 -22.06 24.26 11.41
C GLY A 506 -21.78 22.82 11.86
N GLN A 507 -22.34 22.45 13.01
CA GLN A 507 -22.26 21.11 13.59
C GLN A 507 -23.68 20.57 13.78
N PRO A 508 -23.91 19.26 13.61
CA PRO A 508 -25.20 18.66 13.95
C PRO A 508 -25.45 18.80 15.46
N VAL A 509 -26.73 18.89 15.82
CA VAL A 509 -27.16 18.95 17.24
C VAL A 509 -26.68 17.67 17.94
N PRO A 510 -25.96 17.77 19.07
CA PRO A 510 -25.59 16.62 19.89
C PRO A 510 -26.82 15.83 20.33
N GLY A 511 -26.71 14.50 20.30
CA GLY A 511 -27.81 13.61 20.58
C GLY A 511 -27.56 12.18 20.15
N SER A 512 -28.52 11.32 20.46
CA SER A 512 -28.62 10.01 19.82
C SER A 512 -29.05 10.15 18.36
N LEU A 513 -29.02 9.06 17.60
CA LEU A 513 -29.50 9.04 16.22
C LEU A 513 -31.00 9.46 16.12
N LEU A 514 -31.77 9.29 17.19
CA LEU A 514 -33.22 9.50 17.20
C LEU A 514 -33.68 10.67 18.08
N THR A 515 -32.87 11.11 19.04
CA THR A 515 -33.26 12.09 20.05
C THR A 515 -32.13 13.07 20.33
N PRO A 516 -32.38 14.39 20.33
CA PRO A 516 -31.37 15.38 20.69
C PRO A 516 -31.09 15.35 22.21
N ASP A 517 -29.86 15.74 22.58
CA ASP A 517 -29.50 15.98 23.98
C ASP A 517 -30.21 17.24 24.51
N PRO A 518 -30.39 17.37 25.84
CA PRO A 518 -30.89 18.60 26.43
C PRO A 518 -30.09 19.83 25.98
N ALA A 519 -30.78 20.95 25.78
CA ALA A 519 -30.18 22.18 25.27
C ALA A 519 -29.01 22.69 26.15
N GLU A 520 -29.10 22.48 27.47
CA GLU A 520 -28.04 22.86 28.41
C GLU A 520 -26.74 22.07 28.19
N GLU A 521 -26.84 20.77 27.92
CA GLU A 521 -25.70 19.90 27.64
C GLU A 521 -25.09 20.20 26.27
N THR A 522 -25.94 20.44 25.27
CA THR A 522 -25.51 20.90 23.94
C THR A 522 -24.72 22.21 24.04
N ALA A 523 -25.24 23.19 24.78
CA ALA A 523 -24.56 24.48 24.98
C ALA A 523 -23.26 24.32 25.78
N ALA A 524 -23.20 23.40 26.76
CA ALA A 524 -21.96 23.06 27.45
C ALA A 524 -20.91 22.45 26.51
N LEU A 525 -21.33 21.55 25.62
CA LEU A 525 -20.47 20.91 24.63
C LEU A 525 -19.93 21.90 23.60
N GLU A 526 -20.78 22.82 23.12
CA GLU A 526 -20.37 23.88 22.19
C GLU A 526 -19.35 24.82 22.83
N ARG A 527 -19.57 25.25 24.08
CA ARG A 527 -18.61 26.05 24.85
C ARG A 527 -17.26 25.32 25.03
N ALA A 528 -17.29 24.03 25.33
CA ALA A 528 -16.08 23.22 25.46
C ALA A 528 -15.31 23.11 24.13
N ARG A 529 -16.01 22.98 23.01
CA ARG A 529 -15.40 22.93 21.66
C ARG A 529 -14.82 24.28 21.23
N GLY A 530 -15.52 25.38 21.52
CA GLY A 530 -15.06 26.75 21.20
C GLY A 530 -13.73 27.10 21.87
N ASN A 531 -13.54 26.69 23.13
CA ASN A 531 -12.31 26.92 23.88
C ASN A 531 -11.12 26.03 23.43
N GLY A 532 -11.36 24.98 22.64
CA GLY A 532 -10.33 24.05 22.17
C GLY A 532 -9.73 24.38 20.80
N HIS A 533 -10.39 25.22 20.00
CA HIS A 533 -9.98 25.55 18.63
C HIS A 533 -9.56 27.01 18.42
N ALA A 534 -9.85 27.90 19.36
CA ALA A 534 -9.37 29.27 19.36
C ALA A 534 -8.32 29.45 20.48
N GLU A 535 -7.03 29.23 20.17
CA GLU A 535 -6.00 30.00 20.89
C GLU A 535 -6.12 31.43 20.37
N PRO A 536 -6.47 32.43 21.19
CA PRO A 536 -6.42 33.81 20.76
C PRO A 536 -4.95 34.16 20.50
N GLY A 537 -4.65 34.65 19.29
CA GLY A 537 -3.37 35.27 19.02
C GLY A 537 -3.13 36.42 20.01
N PRO A 538 -1.87 36.74 20.34
CA PRO A 538 -1.59 37.83 21.26
C PRO A 538 -1.93 39.15 20.56
N GLY A 539 -3.16 39.66 20.73
CA GLY A 539 -3.54 40.92 20.09
C GLY A 539 -5.02 41.30 20.00
N GLU A 540 -5.98 40.56 20.56
CA GLU A 540 -7.39 40.99 20.47
C GLU A 540 -8.07 41.03 21.84
N GLY A 541 -8.32 42.26 22.30
CA GLY A 541 -9.25 42.54 23.38
C GLY A 541 -10.68 42.20 22.97
N GLN A 542 -11.47 41.79 23.97
CA GLN A 542 -12.94 41.66 23.97
C GLN A 542 -13.59 41.52 22.58
N ILE A 543 -13.68 40.28 22.10
CA ILE A 543 -14.59 39.93 21.00
C ILE A 543 -16.00 40.10 21.52
N GLU A 544 -16.60 41.26 21.24
CA GLU A 544 -18.03 41.46 21.29
C GLU A 544 -18.65 40.45 20.31
N GLN A 545 -19.56 39.60 20.80
CA GLN A 545 -20.28 38.65 19.95
C GLN A 545 -21.03 39.42 18.86
N VAL A 546 -20.50 39.42 17.65
CA VAL A 546 -21.22 39.96 16.49
C VAL A 546 -22.35 38.97 16.18
N PRO A 547 -23.63 39.36 16.33
CA PRO A 547 -24.73 38.49 15.96
C PRO A 547 -24.69 38.28 14.45
N ALA A 548 -25.08 37.08 14.00
CA ALA A 548 -25.28 36.77 12.59
C ALA A 548 -26.30 37.74 11.99
N GLY A 549 -25.79 38.81 11.41
CA GLY A 549 -26.56 39.94 10.91
C GLY A 549 -25.69 40.70 9.91
N TRP A 550 -25.91 40.39 8.64
CA TRP A 550 -25.42 41.14 7.50
C TRP A 550 -25.48 42.66 7.75
N ARG A 551 -24.33 43.34 7.68
CA ARG A 551 -24.31 44.79 7.48
C ARG A 551 -24.14 45.06 5.99
N THR A 552 -25.23 45.50 5.35
CA THR A 552 -25.17 46.15 4.03
C THR A 552 -24.26 47.37 4.11
N PRO A 553 -23.39 47.64 3.12
CA PRO A 553 -22.72 48.93 3.04
C PRO A 553 -23.80 50.01 2.92
N LYS A 554 -23.73 51.05 3.75
CA LYS A 554 -24.55 52.24 3.55
C LYS A 554 -24.21 52.82 2.16
N PRO A 555 -25.20 53.20 1.34
CA PRO A 555 -24.92 53.98 0.15
C PRO A 555 -24.24 55.28 0.58
N SER A 556 -23.09 55.57 -0.01
CA SER A 556 -22.48 56.90 0.04
C SER A 556 -23.40 57.88 -0.68
N GLY A 557 -23.95 58.83 0.08
CA GLY A 557 -24.65 59.99 -0.45
C GLY A 557 -24.77 61.02 0.66
N GLU A 558 -23.89 62.02 0.66
CA GLU A 558 -24.15 63.31 0.00
C GLU A 558 -22.90 63.77 -0.75
#